data_AF-A0A7U3VMU0-F1
#
_entry.id   AF-A0A7U3VMU0-F1
#
_cell.length_a   1.000
_cell.length_b   1.000
_cell.length_c   1.000
_cell.angle_alpha   90.00
_cell.angle_beta   90.00
_cell.angle_gamma   90.00
#
_symmetry.space_group_name_H-M   'P 1'
#
loop_
_entity.id
_entity.type
_entity.pdbx_description
1 polymer ?
#
loop_
_entity_poly.entity_id
_entity_poly.type
_entity_poly.pdbx_seq_one_letter_code
_entity_poly.pdbx_strand_id
1 'polypeptide(L)'
;MTTPTGPASSAVAHEEQRTIDGHPVSGTLQPDGSFFSDDGRTYVAPDGTVEHGLTAPDGRFLVNGTSRLVDGVTVWGSAAADGSFLSEDGTVYVTADGTVEHGELVDGRFLTERTVDGQEVRGSDTADGGFLSQDGRTYVAADGTVEHGLTAPDGRFLVNGTSRLVDGVTVWGSAAADGSFLSEDGTVYVTADGTVEHGELVDGRFLTERTVDGQEVRGSDTADGGFLSQDGRTYVAADGTVEHGLTAPDGRFLVNGTSRLVDGVTVWGSAAADGSFLSEDGTVYVTADGTVEHGELVDGRFLTERTVDGQVVWGVPTADGGFLSQDGTLYVTADGEVERGLTAPDGRFLENGTSRVIDGQTVWGVLGADGSFLSEDGTVYVTADGTVEHGKLVDGRFLTERTVDGQEVWGSDTADGGFLSQDGTVYVAPDGTVEHGITDPVTGSFVPNGIAYTMPDGSTAYGVMAGDSFYTADGTTIVLGNGTVLHGTMDWSTGIFTTESGDSYYVGENGVTHGTFRAADGAFVLDAGETVMTPKSWQVDLGQMKDAIAYITTQQGLLSDYNDKITSEMSNVDAAWTSPAADSFADVAADVKSALRDLHTLVGSTIDQLQQTYDNYLQSEQAAVKNLSQ
;
A
#
# COMPACT_ATOMS: atom_id res chain seq x y z
N MET A 1 -56.78 -94.72 -73.89
CA MET A 1 -58.13 -95.32 -73.86
C MET A 1 -59.15 -94.18 -73.89
N THR A 2 -59.91 -94.11 -74.99
CA THR A 2 -61.28 -93.59 -75.12
C THR A 2 -61.67 -92.24 -74.50
N THR A 3 -61.77 -91.23 -75.37
CA THR A 3 -62.73 -90.09 -75.39
C THR A 3 -64.20 -90.58 -75.33
N PRO A 4 -65.25 -89.76 -74.97
CA PRO A 4 -65.64 -88.47 -75.62
C PRO A 4 -66.10 -87.33 -74.67
N THR A 5 -65.69 -86.07 -74.88
CA THR A 5 -66.35 -84.96 -75.61
C THR A 5 -67.80 -84.61 -75.20
N GLY A 6 -67.97 -83.41 -74.63
CA GLY A 6 -69.17 -82.59 -74.72
C GLY A 6 -68.75 -81.13 -74.99
N PRO A 7 -69.39 -80.40 -75.93
CA PRO A 7 -68.94 -79.08 -76.38
C PRO A 7 -69.38 -77.95 -75.45
N ALA A 8 -68.65 -76.83 -75.54
CA ALA A 8 -68.89 -75.56 -74.88
C ALA A 8 -70.32 -75.02 -75.12
N SER A 9 -70.95 -74.58 -74.02
CA SER A 9 -72.10 -73.67 -74.06
C SER A 9 -71.55 -72.25 -73.93
N SER A 10 -71.62 -71.49 -75.03
CA SER A 10 -71.54 -70.03 -74.99
C SER A 10 -72.87 -69.51 -74.42
N ALA A 11 -72.92 -69.28 -73.11
CA ALA A 11 -74.02 -68.57 -72.48
C ALA A 11 -73.82 -67.07 -72.74
N VAL A 12 -74.68 -66.51 -73.58
CA VAL A 12 -74.71 -65.09 -73.92
C VAL A 12 -75.35 -64.35 -72.74
N ALA A 13 -74.78 -63.22 -72.33
CA ALA A 13 -75.40 -62.36 -71.32
C ALA A 13 -76.83 -62.00 -71.76
N HIS A 14 -77.78 -62.11 -70.85
CA HIS A 14 -79.20 -61.87 -71.13
C HIS A 14 -79.61 -60.53 -70.53
N GLU A 15 -80.30 -59.71 -71.34
CA GLU A 15 -81.05 -58.56 -70.82
C GLU A 15 -82.11 -59.08 -69.84
N GLU A 16 -82.04 -58.64 -68.59
CA GLU A 16 -82.92 -59.03 -67.50
C GLU A 16 -83.45 -57.77 -66.80
N GLN A 17 -84.70 -57.83 -66.32
CA GLN A 17 -85.26 -56.80 -65.45
C GLN A 17 -85.35 -57.35 -64.03
N ARG A 18 -84.63 -56.73 -63.09
CA ARG A 18 -84.62 -57.10 -61.66
C ARG A 18 -85.26 -56.03 -60.81
N THR A 19 -85.97 -56.43 -59.77
CA THR A 19 -86.43 -55.49 -58.74
C THR A 19 -85.30 -55.24 -57.75
N ILE A 20 -84.74 -54.03 -57.75
CA ILE A 20 -83.69 -53.59 -56.83
C ILE A 20 -84.22 -52.38 -56.08
N ASP A 21 -84.11 -52.41 -54.75
CA ASP A 21 -84.68 -51.38 -53.84
C ASP A 21 -86.16 -51.05 -54.10
N GLY A 22 -86.92 -52.08 -54.47
CA GLY A 22 -88.35 -51.97 -54.75
C GLY A 22 -88.68 -51.33 -56.10
N HIS A 23 -87.70 -51.12 -56.99
CA HIS A 23 -87.90 -50.54 -58.34
C HIS A 23 -87.40 -51.51 -59.42
N PRO A 24 -88.10 -51.60 -60.57
CA PRO A 24 -87.63 -52.42 -61.67
C PRO A 24 -86.45 -51.75 -62.38
N VAL A 25 -85.31 -52.42 -62.40
CA VAL A 25 -84.06 -51.98 -63.03
C VAL A 25 -83.76 -52.94 -64.18
N SER A 26 -83.64 -52.40 -65.39
CA SER A 26 -83.16 -53.16 -66.55
C SER A 26 -81.64 -53.23 -66.51
N GLY A 27 -81.09 -54.37 -66.89
CA GLY A 27 -79.67 -54.60 -66.85
C GLY A 27 -79.24 -55.89 -67.51
N THR A 28 -77.95 -56.16 -67.43
CA THR A 28 -77.32 -57.36 -67.95
C THR A 28 -76.96 -58.28 -66.78
N LEU A 29 -77.49 -59.51 -66.80
CA LEU A 29 -77.02 -60.57 -65.91
C LEU A 29 -75.72 -61.16 -66.46
N GLN A 30 -74.66 -61.07 -65.68
CA GLN A 30 -73.37 -61.67 -65.98
C GLN A 30 -73.37 -63.18 -65.71
N PRO A 31 -72.51 -63.95 -66.39
CA PRO A 31 -72.41 -65.40 -66.18
C PRO A 31 -72.04 -65.82 -64.75
N ASP A 32 -71.41 -64.93 -63.97
CA ASP A 32 -71.04 -65.19 -62.57
C ASP A 32 -72.18 -64.94 -61.57
N GLY A 33 -73.37 -64.55 -62.06
CA GLY A 33 -74.55 -64.27 -61.25
C GLY A 33 -74.68 -62.80 -60.82
N SER A 34 -73.68 -61.97 -61.11
CA SER A 34 -73.73 -60.52 -60.87
C SER A 34 -74.62 -59.81 -61.90
N PHE A 35 -75.23 -58.69 -61.52
CA PHE A 35 -76.12 -57.92 -62.39
C PHE A 35 -75.64 -56.47 -62.49
N PHE A 36 -75.56 -55.94 -63.71
CA PHE A 36 -75.27 -54.54 -63.98
C PHE A 36 -76.49 -53.86 -64.55
N SER A 37 -76.94 -52.76 -63.95
CA SER A 37 -77.99 -51.94 -64.54
C SER A 37 -77.52 -51.29 -65.85
N ASP A 38 -78.43 -51.17 -66.83
CA ASP A 38 -78.13 -50.59 -68.14
C ASP A 38 -77.75 -49.09 -68.02
N ASP A 39 -78.21 -48.42 -66.96
CA ASP A 39 -77.85 -47.03 -66.67
C ASP A 39 -76.49 -46.90 -65.94
N GLY A 40 -75.84 -48.02 -65.65
CA GLY A 40 -74.51 -48.10 -65.05
C GLY A 40 -74.44 -47.66 -63.58
N ARG A 41 -75.59 -47.51 -62.90
CA ARG A 41 -75.66 -46.97 -61.51
C ARG A 41 -75.82 -48.00 -60.41
N THR A 42 -76.20 -49.22 -60.76
CA THR A 42 -76.50 -50.27 -59.80
C THR A 42 -75.80 -51.55 -60.20
N TYR A 43 -75.01 -52.08 -59.27
CA TYR A 43 -74.40 -53.39 -59.37
C TYR A 43 -75.01 -54.28 -58.28
N VAL A 44 -75.33 -55.52 -58.63
CA VAL A 44 -75.70 -56.54 -57.66
C VAL A 44 -74.67 -57.63 -57.74
N ALA A 45 -73.92 -57.85 -56.66
CA ALA A 45 -72.95 -58.91 -56.56
C ALA A 45 -73.62 -60.29 -56.64
N PRO A 46 -72.87 -61.36 -56.99
CA PRO A 46 -73.43 -62.72 -57.07
C PRO A 46 -74.10 -63.22 -55.77
N ASP A 47 -73.72 -62.65 -54.62
CA ASP A 47 -74.30 -62.95 -53.31
C ASP A 47 -75.58 -62.17 -52.99
N GLY A 48 -76.01 -61.30 -53.91
CA GLY A 48 -77.21 -60.47 -53.78
C GLY A 48 -76.98 -59.09 -53.16
N THR A 49 -75.73 -58.74 -52.80
CA THR A 49 -75.41 -57.41 -52.27
C THR A 49 -75.62 -56.35 -53.34
N VAL A 50 -76.44 -55.34 -53.03
CA VAL A 50 -76.70 -54.20 -53.92
C VAL A 50 -75.72 -53.08 -53.60
N GLU A 51 -74.98 -52.66 -54.61
CA GLU A 51 -74.06 -51.52 -54.56
C GLU A 51 -74.56 -50.44 -55.52
N HIS A 52 -74.62 -49.20 -55.03
CA HIS A 52 -74.92 -48.02 -55.86
C HIS A 52 -73.65 -47.27 -56.18
N GLY A 53 -73.60 -46.71 -57.38
CA GLY A 53 -72.42 -46.00 -57.81
C GLY A 53 -72.48 -45.60 -59.27
N LEU A 54 -71.34 -45.71 -59.94
CA LEU A 54 -71.20 -45.34 -61.34
C LEU A 54 -70.21 -46.30 -62.02
N THR A 55 -70.56 -46.74 -63.22
CA THR A 55 -69.65 -47.49 -64.08
C THR A 55 -68.74 -46.51 -64.82
N ALA A 56 -67.43 -46.64 -64.62
CA ALA A 56 -66.42 -45.86 -65.33
C ALA A 56 -66.37 -46.27 -66.83
N PRO A 57 -65.83 -45.42 -67.73
CA PRO A 57 -65.78 -45.72 -69.17
C PRO A 57 -64.99 -46.97 -69.54
N ASP A 58 -64.13 -47.45 -68.65
CA ASP A 58 -63.37 -48.70 -68.81
C ASP A 58 -64.19 -49.95 -68.44
N GLY A 59 -65.43 -49.76 -67.97
CA GLY A 59 -66.37 -50.82 -67.60
C GLY A 59 -66.33 -51.23 -66.14
N ARG A 60 -65.49 -50.61 -65.29
CA ARG A 60 -65.43 -50.93 -63.86
C ARG A 60 -66.54 -50.21 -63.10
N PHE A 61 -67.16 -50.91 -62.15
CA PHE A 61 -68.13 -50.30 -61.23
C PHE A 61 -67.43 -49.71 -60.01
N LEU A 62 -67.69 -48.43 -59.76
CA LEU A 62 -67.21 -47.72 -58.60
C LEU A 62 -68.32 -47.68 -57.57
N VAL A 63 -68.13 -48.31 -56.42
CA VAL A 63 -69.06 -48.23 -55.28
C VAL A 63 -69.06 -46.79 -54.76
N ASN A 64 -70.24 -46.21 -54.57
CA ASN A 64 -70.44 -44.77 -54.38
C ASN A 64 -69.76 -43.92 -55.48
N GLY A 65 -69.66 -44.51 -56.66
CA GLY A 65 -69.09 -43.89 -57.85
C GLY A 65 -69.83 -42.62 -58.21
N THR A 66 -69.08 -41.58 -58.51
CA THR A 66 -69.57 -40.33 -59.06
C THR A 66 -68.57 -39.82 -60.08
N SER A 67 -68.97 -38.81 -60.83
CA SER A 67 -68.06 -38.07 -61.72
C SER A 67 -68.01 -36.62 -61.28
N ARG A 68 -66.81 -36.05 -61.18
CA ARG A 68 -66.61 -34.62 -60.94
C ARG A 68 -65.92 -33.98 -62.14
N LEU A 69 -66.26 -32.73 -62.43
CA LEU A 69 -65.49 -31.92 -63.36
C LEU A 69 -64.33 -31.31 -62.58
N VAL A 70 -63.12 -31.77 -62.86
CA VAL A 70 -61.87 -31.28 -62.27
C VAL A 70 -61.02 -30.75 -63.42
N ASP A 71 -60.59 -29.49 -63.36
CA ASP A 71 -59.79 -28.82 -64.40
C ASP A 71 -60.35 -28.93 -65.83
N GLY A 72 -61.69 -28.94 -65.95
CA GLY A 72 -62.37 -29.07 -67.25
C GLY A 72 -62.39 -30.50 -67.82
N VAL A 73 -61.89 -31.49 -67.08
CA VAL A 73 -61.93 -32.92 -67.42
C VAL A 73 -62.90 -33.63 -66.47
N THR A 74 -63.70 -34.56 -67.00
CA THR A 74 -64.54 -35.42 -66.16
C THR A 74 -63.67 -36.51 -65.54
N VAL A 75 -63.55 -36.50 -64.22
CA VAL A 75 -62.82 -37.50 -63.42
C VAL A 75 -63.84 -38.41 -62.75
N TRP A 76 -63.65 -39.72 -62.87
CA TRP A 76 -64.46 -40.75 -62.23
C TRP A 76 -63.78 -41.23 -60.96
N GLY A 77 -64.58 -41.46 -59.91
CA GLY A 77 -64.07 -41.82 -58.60
C GLY A 77 -65.18 -42.11 -57.62
N SER A 78 -64.84 -42.35 -56.38
CA SER A 78 -65.80 -42.60 -55.30
C SER A 78 -65.89 -41.39 -54.39
N ALA A 79 -67.11 -40.99 -54.05
CA ALA A 79 -67.33 -39.99 -53.01
C ALA A 79 -67.40 -40.68 -51.65
N ALA A 80 -66.72 -40.12 -50.64
CA ALA A 80 -66.86 -40.55 -49.26
C ALA A 80 -68.02 -39.82 -48.58
N ALA A 81 -68.45 -40.33 -47.42
CA ALA A 81 -69.59 -39.80 -46.68
C ALA A 81 -69.38 -38.38 -46.14
N ASP A 82 -68.12 -37.94 -46.00
CA ASP A 82 -67.74 -36.59 -45.57
C ASP A 82 -67.80 -35.55 -46.72
N GLY A 83 -68.14 -35.97 -47.94
CA GLY A 83 -68.20 -35.11 -49.11
C GLY A 83 -66.90 -35.02 -49.90
N SER A 84 -65.82 -35.67 -49.44
CA SER A 84 -64.60 -35.81 -50.22
C SER A 84 -64.81 -36.76 -51.41
N PHE A 85 -63.91 -36.69 -52.39
CA PHE A 85 -63.93 -37.49 -53.61
C PHE A 85 -62.52 -37.95 -53.94
N LEU A 86 -62.34 -39.23 -54.23
CA LEU A 86 -61.07 -39.78 -54.68
C LEU A 86 -61.28 -40.39 -56.07
N SER A 87 -60.45 -40.00 -57.04
CA SER A 87 -60.48 -40.59 -58.37
C SER A 87 -60.18 -42.08 -58.30
N GLU A 88 -60.72 -42.82 -59.26
CA GLU A 88 -60.51 -44.26 -59.33
C GLU A 88 -59.04 -44.65 -59.41
N ASP A 89 -58.24 -43.88 -60.16
CA ASP A 89 -56.81 -44.09 -60.32
C ASP A 89 -55.99 -43.61 -59.12
N GLY A 90 -56.63 -43.02 -58.10
CA GLY A 90 -56.00 -42.51 -56.89
C GLY A 90 -55.10 -41.30 -57.11
N THR A 91 -55.25 -40.60 -58.25
CA THR A 91 -54.39 -39.44 -58.61
C THR A 91 -55.01 -38.08 -58.32
N VAL A 92 -56.31 -38.01 -58.09
CA VAL A 92 -57.05 -36.78 -57.79
C VAL A 92 -57.87 -37.00 -56.54
N TYR A 93 -57.65 -36.17 -55.53
CA TYR A 93 -58.48 -36.10 -54.35
C TYR A 93 -59.12 -34.71 -54.29
N VAL A 94 -60.42 -34.67 -54.02
CA VAL A 94 -61.13 -33.43 -53.76
C VAL A 94 -61.62 -33.50 -52.34
N THR A 95 -61.11 -32.63 -51.49
CA THR A 95 -61.50 -32.51 -50.08
C THR A 95 -62.99 -32.18 -49.94
N ALA A 96 -63.52 -32.33 -48.72
CA ALA A 96 -64.91 -31.98 -48.41
C ALA A 96 -65.24 -30.50 -48.67
N ASP A 97 -64.26 -29.60 -48.57
CA ASP A 97 -64.41 -28.16 -48.85
C ASP A 97 -64.26 -27.78 -50.33
N GLY A 98 -63.99 -28.76 -51.20
CA GLY A 98 -63.89 -28.58 -52.65
C GLY A 98 -62.49 -28.24 -53.17
N THR A 99 -61.47 -28.26 -52.31
CA THR A 99 -60.07 -28.15 -52.73
C THR A 99 -59.68 -29.37 -53.56
N VAL A 100 -59.09 -29.13 -54.73
CA VAL A 100 -58.59 -30.18 -55.62
C VAL A 100 -57.11 -30.39 -55.33
N GLU A 101 -56.74 -31.62 -55.01
CA GLU A 101 -55.37 -32.05 -54.80
C GLU A 101 -55.00 -33.10 -55.87
N HIS A 102 -53.83 -32.93 -56.48
CA HIS A 102 -53.25 -33.88 -57.41
C HIS A 102 -52.11 -34.61 -56.72
N GLY A 103 -52.06 -35.93 -56.86
CA GLY A 103 -51.23 -36.73 -55.99
C GLY A 103 -51.28 -38.22 -56.26
N GLU A 104 -51.01 -38.98 -55.21
CA GLU A 104 -51.05 -40.44 -55.21
C GLU A 104 -51.58 -40.93 -53.86
N LEU A 105 -52.48 -41.90 -53.87
CA LEU A 105 -52.91 -42.58 -52.66
C LEU A 105 -51.87 -43.63 -52.23
N VAL A 106 -51.20 -43.41 -51.10
CA VAL A 106 -50.21 -44.34 -50.52
C VAL A 106 -50.65 -44.73 -49.11
N ASP A 107 -50.80 -46.03 -48.85
CA ASP A 107 -51.18 -46.58 -47.54
C ASP A 107 -52.43 -45.93 -46.90
N GLY A 108 -53.40 -45.55 -47.73
CA GLY A 108 -54.65 -44.91 -47.29
C GLY A 108 -54.56 -43.41 -47.02
N ARG A 109 -53.41 -42.78 -47.30
CA ARG A 109 -53.19 -41.33 -47.22
C ARG A 109 -53.00 -40.77 -48.63
N PHE A 110 -53.75 -39.74 -48.99
CA PHE A 110 -53.52 -39.03 -50.25
C PHE A 110 -52.30 -38.11 -50.09
N LEU A 111 -51.32 -38.28 -50.96
CA LEU A 111 -50.09 -37.50 -50.94
C LEU A 111 -50.04 -36.55 -52.13
N THR A 112 -49.90 -35.26 -51.85
CA THR A 112 -49.71 -34.20 -52.83
C THR A 112 -48.24 -33.79 -52.90
N GLU A 113 -47.81 -33.28 -54.05
CA GLU A 113 -46.49 -32.70 -54.26
C GLU A 113 -46.54 -31.19 -54.05
N ARG A 114 -45.65 -30.67 -53.20
CA ARG A 114 -45.46 -29.23 -52.98
C ARG A 114 -44.00 -28.86 -53.16
N THR A 115 -43.75 -27.69 -53.74
CA THR A 115 -42.41 -27.09 -53.72
C THR A 115 -42.21 -26.39 -52.38
N VAL A 116 -41.34 -26.95 -51.54
CA VAL A 116 -40.93 -26.37 -50.25
C VAL A 116 -39.42 -26.13 -50.32
N ASP A 117 -38.98 -24.90 -50.03
CA ASP A 117 -37.56 -24.48 -50.15
C ASP A 117 -36.91 -24.79 -51.52
N GLY A 118 -37.69 -24.76 -52.59
CA GLY A 118 -37.22 -25.05 -53.94
C GLY A 118 -37.00 -26.54 -54.24
N GLN A 119 -37.39 -27.44 -53.33
CA GLN A 119 -37.41 -28.89 -53.53
C GLN A 119 -38.85 -29.40 -53.61
N GLU A 120 -39.09 -30.42 -54.43
CA GLU A 120 -40.38 -31.12 -54.44
C GLU A 120 -40.46 -32.06 -53.24
N VAL A 121 -41.47 -31.83 -52.40
CA VAL A 121 -41.77 -32.62 -51.20
C VAL A 121 -43.14 -33.24 -51.38
N ARG A 122 -43.24 -34.56 -51.18
CA ARG A 122 -44.51 -35.29 -51.09
C ARG A 122 -45.00 -35.29 -49.65
N GLY A 123 -46.29 -35.09 -49.44
CA GLY A 123 -46.87 -35.05 -48.09
C GLY A 123 -48.39 -34.98 -48.15
N SER A 124 -49.04 -34.80 -47.02
CA SER A 124 -50.48 -34.50 -47.02
C SER A 124 -50.78 -33.29 -46.17
N ASP A 125 -51.94 -32.71 -46.44
CA ASP A 125 -52.53 -31.70 -45.58
C ASP A 125 -52.87 -32.29 -44.21
N THR A 126 -52.68 -31.46 -43.19
CA THR A 126 -52.98 -31.73 -41.78
C THR A 126 -54.29 -31.06 -41.38
N ALA A 127 -54.90 -31.51 -40.28
CA ALA A 127 -56.22 -31.04 -39.85
C ALA A 127 -56.27 -29.54 -39.49
N ASP A 128 -55.12 -28.94 -39.21
CA ASP A 128 -54.93 -27.51 -38.93
C ASP A 128 -54.71 -26.66 -40.20
N GLY A 129 -54.80 -27.26 -41.39
CA GLY A 129 -54.60 -26.60 -42.67
C GLY A 129 -53.13 -26.43 -43.07
N GLY A 130 -52.20 -27.02 -42.32
CA GLY A 130 -50.80 -27.15 -42.74
C GLY A 130 -50.57 -28.32 -43.69
N PHE A 131 -49.32 -28.55 -44.09
CA PHE A 131 -48.87 -29.69 -44.89
C PHE A 131 -47.68 -30.37 -44.22
N LEU A 132 -47.78 -31.67 -44.02
CA LEU A 132 -46.71 -32.49 -43.46
C LEU A 132 -46.16 -33.42 -44.53
N SER A 133 -44.85 -33.33 -44.77
CA SER A 133 -44.11 -34.23 -45.66
C SER A 133 -44.29 -35.68 -45.25
N GLN A 134 -44.31 -36.59 -46.23
CA GLN A 134 -44.45 -38.03 -46.04
C GLN A 134 -43.36 -38.61 -45.13
N ASP A 135 -42.14 -38.07 -45.18
CA ASP A 135 -41.03 -38.52 -44.33
C ASP A 135 -41.02 -37.87 -42.93
N GLY A 136 -42.01 -37.03 -42.63
CA GLY A 136 -42.20 -36.37 -41.34
C GLY A 136 -41.12 -35.34 -40.99
N ARG A 137 -40.36 -34.81 -41.98
CA ARG A 137 -39.26 -33.87 -41.73
C ARG A 137 -39.58 -32.41 -42.00
N THR A 138 -40.63 -32.15 -42.77
CA THR A 138 -41.01 -30.80 -43.17
C THR A 138 -42.49 -30.59 -42.91
N TYR A 139 -42.79 -29.54 -42.15
CA TYR A 139 -44.14 -29.07 -41.91
C TYR A 139 -44.26 -27.65 -42.47
N VAL A 140 -45.31 -27.40 -43.23
CA VAL A 140 -45.66 -26.07 -43.73
C VAL A 140 -46.93 -25.66 -43.01
N ALA A 141 -46.86 -24.65 -42.15
CA ALA A 141 -48.01 -24.13 -41.44
C ALA A 141 -49.04 -23.53 -42.41
N ALA A 142 -50.28 -23.37 -41.95
CA ALA A 142 -51.37 -22.80 -42.75
C ALA A 142 -51.08 -21.36 -43.26
N ASP A 143 -50.17 -20.63 -42.59
CA ASP A 143 -49.73 -19.29 -43.01
C ASP A 143 -48.58 -19.31 -44.03
N GLY A 144 -48.10 -20.50 -44.41
CA GLY A 144 -47.00 -20.73 -45.34
C GLY A 144 -45.61 -20.79 -44.69
N THR A 145 -45.51 -20.70 -43.35
CA THR A 145 -44.24 -20.86 -42.64
C THR A 145 -43.73 -22.28 -42.80
N VAL A 146 -42.48 -22.41 -43.26
CA VAL A 146 -41.82 -23.71 -43.41
C VAL A 146 -41.01 -24.01 -42.17
N GLU A 147 -41.29 -25.14 -41.53
CA GLU A 147 -40.59 -25.66 -40.37
C GLU A 147 -39.94 -27.01 -40.73
N HIS A 148 -38.68 -27.15 -40.36
CA HIS A 148 -37.93 -28.40 -40.50
C HIS A 148 -37.76 -29.05 -39.14
N GLY A 149 -37.79 -30.36 -39.10
CA GLY A 149 -37.75 -31.08 -37.83
C GLY A 149 -38.08 -32.54 -37.98
N LEU A 150 -38.84 -33.06 -37.03
CA LEU A 150 -39.16 -34.47 -36.99
C LEU A 150 -40.52 -34.71 -36.33
N THR A 151 -41.34 -35.57 -36.93
CA THR A 151 -42.59 -36.04 -36.32
C THR A 151 -42.34 -37.11 -35.24
N ALA A 152 -42.67 -36.78 -33.98
CA ALA A 152 -42.61 -37.71 -32.86
C ALA A 152 -43.62 -38.87 -33.04
N PRO A 153 -43.43 -40.02 -32.34
CA PRO A 153 -44.31 -41.19 -32.48
C PRO A 153 -45.79 -40.95 -32.14
N ASP A 154 -46.09 -39.89 -31.39
CA ASP A 154 -47.45 -39.45 -31.07
C ASP A 154 -48.11 -38.63 -32.19
N GLY A 155 -47.37 -38.36 -33.28
CA GLY A 155 -47.82 -37.61 -34.44
C GLY A 155 -47.53 -36.11 -34.38
N ARG A 156 -46.92 -35.60 -33.31
CA ARG A 156 -46.58 -34.17 -33.18
C ARG A 156 -45.34 -33.83 -34.01
N PHE A 157 -45.39 -32.75 -34.79
CA PHE A 157 -44.18 -32.22 -35.44
C PHE A 157 -43.36 -31.40 -34.45
N LEU A 158 -42.10 -31.78 -34.25
CA LEU A 158 -41.14 -31.04 -33.42
C LEU A 158 -40.30 -30.16 -34.33
N VAL A 159 -40.40 -28.84 -34.17
CA VAL A 159 -39.57 -27.86 -34.89
C VAL A 159 -38.11 -28.03 -34.45
N ASN A 160 -37.19 -28.11 -35.41
CA ASN A 160 -35.81 -28.57 -35.21
C ASN A 160 -35.73 -29.90 -34.44
N GLY A 161 -36.76 -30.72 -34.62
CA GLY A 161 -36.92 -32.00 -33.97
C GLY A 161 -35.81 -32.96 -34.34
N THR A 162 -35.30 -33.66 -33.35
CA THR A 162 -34.35 -34.75 -33.51
C THR A 162 -34.67 -35.85 -32.51
N SER A 163 -33.97 -36.98 -32.64
CA SER A 163 -33.95 -38.02 -31.62
C SER A 163 -32.54 -38.22 -31.10
N ARG A 164 -32.44 -38.54 -29.81
CA ARG A 164 -31.17 -38.90 -29.18
C ARG A 164 -31.36 -40.17 -28.36
N LEU A 165 -30.37 -41.06 -28.41
CA LEU A 165 -30.31 -42.19 -27.49
C LEU A 165 -29.77 -41.68 -26.15
N VAL A 166 -30.63 -41.65 -25.14
CA VAL A 166 -30.29 -41.27 -23.75
C VAL A 166 -30.63 -42.47 -22.87
N ASP A 167 -29.66 -42.97 -22.11
CA ASP A 167 -29.81 -44.14 -21.24
C ASP A 167 -30.39 -45.40 -21.91
N GLY A 168 -30.10 -45.58 -23.21
CA GLY A 168 -30.61 -46.71 -23.99
C GLY A 168 -32.06 -46.55 -24.46
N VAL A 169 -32.70 -45.41 -24.19
CA VAL A 169 -34.04 -45.04 -24.66
C VAL A 169 -33.92 -43.95 -25.73
N THR A 170 -34.72 -44.04 -26.79
CA THR A 170 -34.80 -42.97 -27.79
C THR A 170 -35.67 -41.85 -27.23
N VAL A 171 -35.08 -40.70 -26.96
CA VAL A 171 -35.76 -39.49 -26.50
C VAL A 171 -35.94 -38.57 -27.70
N TRP A 172 -37.16 -38.06 -27.86
CA TRP A 172 -37.54 -37.10 -28.90
C TRP A 172 -37.57 -35.70 -28.31
N GLY A 173 -37.12 -34.73 -29.08
CA GLY A 173 -36.96 -33.37 -28.61
C GLY A 173 -36.44 -32.45 -29.70
N SER A 174 -36.05 -31.24 -29.31
CA SER A 174 -35.51 -30.25 -30.22
C SER A 174 -34.05 -30.00 -29.91
N ALA A 175 -33.22 -29.92 -30.95
CA ALA A 175 -31.83 -29.49 -30.82
C ALA A 175 -31.74 -27.96 -30.98
N ALA A 176 -30.98 -27.32 -30.10
CA ALA A 176 -30.63 -25.91 -30.24
C ALA A 176 -29.38 -25.75 -31.12
N ALA A 177 -29.15 -24.53 -31.61
CA ALA A 177 -28.03 -24.21 -32.50
C ALA A 177 -26.65 -24.42 -31.86
N ASP A 178 -26.57 -24.39 -30.52
CA ASP A 178 -25.34 -24.66 -29.76
C ASP A 178 -25.02 -26.16 -29.63
N GLY A 179 -25.89 -27.04 -30.14
CA GLY A 179 -25.75 -28.49 -30.06
C GLY A 179 -26.40 -29.12 -28.83
N SER A 180 -27.02 -28.33 -27.96
CA SER A 180 -27.82 -28.87 -26.86
C SER A 180 -29.14 -29.47 -27.34
N PHE A 181 -29.72 -30.36 -26.55
CA PHE A 181 -30.95 -31.09 -26.85
C PHE A 181 -31.89 -31.01 -25.65
N LEU A 182 -33.16 -30.64 -25.88
CA LEU A 182 -34.20 -30.67 -24.86
C LEU A 182 -35.30 -31.63 -25.30
N SER A 183 -35.65 -32.58 -24.42
CA SER A 183 -36.76 -33.50 -24.69
C SER A 183 -38.08 -32.76 -24.83
N GLU A 184 -39.01 -33.34 -25.58
CA GLU A 184 -40.27 -32.67 -25.87
C GLU A 184 -41.14 -32.46 -24.63
N ASP A 185 -40.95 -33.29 -23.60
CA ASP A 185 -41.60 -33.20 -22.28
C ASP A 185 -40.85 -32.31 -21.28
N GLY A 186 -39.67 -31.79 -21.66
CA GLY A 186 -38.86 -30.91 -20.83
C GLY A 186 -38.21 -31.58 -19.62
N THR A 187 -38.09 -32.91 -19.60
CA THR A 187 -37.53 -33.67 -18.47
C THR A 187 -36.07 -34.10 -18.65
N VAL A 188 -35.59 -34.10 -19.90
CA VAL A 188 -34.22 -34.48 -20.25
C VAL A 188 -33.60 -33.34 -21.06
N TYR A 189 -32.49 -32.82 -20.56
CA TYR A 189 -31.65 -31.89 -21.29
C TYR A 189 -30.29 -32.55 -21.52
N VAL A 190 -29.74 -32.38 -22.71
CA VAL A 190 -28.37 -32.79 -23.00
C VAL A 190 -27.61 -31.58 -23.46
N THR A 191 -26.61 -31.18 -22.70
CA THR A 191 -25.76 -30.04 -22.97
C THR A 191 -24.99 -30.20 -24.28
N ALA A 192 -24.43 -29.10 -24.79
CA ALA A 192 -23.62 -29.09 -26.00
C ALA A 192 -22.37 -30.01 -25.92
N ASP A 193 -21.82 -30.21 -24.72
CA ASP A 193 -20.69 -31.12 -24.48
C ASP A 193 -21.09 -32.60 -24.31
N GLY A 194 -22.40 -32.88 -24.32
CA GLY A 194 -22.96 -34.23 -24.28
C GLY A 194 -23.29 -34.75 -22.89
N THR A 195 -23.22 -33.92 -21.85
CA THR A 195 -23.68 -34.24 -20.50
C THR A 195 -25.20 -34.36 -20.48
N VAL A 196 -25.70 -35.48 -19.97
CA VAL A 196 -27.13 -35.74 -19.81
C VAL A 196 -27.57 -35.26 -18.44
N GLU A 197 -28.55 -34.38 -18.42
CA GLU A 197 -29.18 -33.87 -17.22
C GLU A 197 -30.65 -34.30 -17.17
N HIS A 198 -31.06 -34.77 -16.00
CA HIS A 198 -32.46 -35.04 -15.68
C HIS A 198 -32.96 -33.93 -14.78
N GLY A 199 -34.15 -33.44 -15.08
CA GLY A 199 -34.61 -32.20 -14.50
C GLY A 199 -36.01 -31.80 -14.93
N GLU A 200 -36.33 -30.54 -14.70
CA GLU A 200 -37.60 -29.93 -15.07
C GLU A 200 -37.33 -28.57 -15.72
N LEU A 201 -38.02 -28.31 -16.83
CA LEU A 201 -38.02 -26.99 -17.44
C LEU A 201 -38.95 -26.05 -16.66
N VAL A 202 -38.37 -25.07 -15.96
CA VAL A 202 -39.11 -24.04 -15.19
C VAL A 202 -38.77 -22.66 -15.75
N ASP A 203 -39.80 -21.90 -16.16
CA ASP A 203 -39.67 -20.55 -16.73
C ASP A 203 -38.63 -20.44 -17.87
N GLY A 204 -38.54 -21.48 -18.70
CA GLY A 204 -37.61 -21.55 -19.84
C GLY A 204 -36.16 -21.89 -19.46
N ARG A 205 -35.89 -22.22 -18.20
CA ARG A 205 -34.59 -22.72 -17.71
C ARG A 205 -34.73 -24.18 -17.31
N PHE A 206 -33.84 -25.03 -17.81
CA PHE A 206 -33.77 -26.42 -17.35
C PHE A 206 -33.11 -26.46 -15.98
N LEU A 207 -33.80 -27.06 -15.01
CA LEU A 207 -33.31 -27.18 -13.64
C LEU A 207 -33.01 -28.64 -13.33
N THR A 208 -31.79 -28.92 -12.87
CA THR A 208 -31.39 -30.22 -12.34
C THR A 208 -31.31 -30.19 -10.81
N GLU A 209 -31.39 -31.36 -10.19
CA GLU A 209 -31.22 -31.54 -8.75
C GLU A 209 -29.81 -32.03 -8.46
N ARG A 210 -29.08 -31.33 -7.58
CA ARG A 210 -27.78 -31.74 -7.07
C ARG A 210 -27.79 -31.81 -5.56
N THR A 211 -27.08 -32.78 -5.00
CA THR A 211 -26.80 -32.80 -3.56
C THR A 211 -25.62 -31.87 -3.27
N VAL A 212 -25.89 -30.74 -2.63
CA VAL A 212 -24.88 -29.76 -2.20
C VAL A 212 -24.95 -29.66 -0.68
N ASP A 213 -23.81 -29.84 0.01
CA ASP A 213 -23.74 -29.87 1.48
C ASP A 213 -24.73 -30.85 2.16
N GLY A 214 -25.05 -31.96 1.48
CA GLY A 214 -26.00 -32.96 1.97
C GLY A 214 -27.48 -32.55 1.87
N GLN A 215 -27.79 -31.43 1.20
CA GLN A 215 -29.15 -31.00 0.86
C GLN A 215 -29.39 -31.10 -0.65
N GLU A 216 -30.62 -31.41 -1.05
CA GLU A 216 -31.02 -31.32 -2.46
C GLU A 216 -31.26 -29.86 -2.83
N VAL A 217 -30.48 -29.39 -3.80
CA VAL A 217 -30.58 -28.04 -4.36
C VAL A 217 -30.99 -28.16 -5.82
N ARG A 218 -32.03 -27.42 -6.20
CA ARG A 218 -32.43 -27.26 -7.60
C ARG A 218 -31.71 -26.07 -8.20
N GLY A 219 -31.21 -26.21 -9.42
CA GLY A 219 -30.44 -25.17 -10.09
C GLY A 219 -30.16 -25.50 -11.54
N SER A 220 -29.42 -24.65 -12.22
CA SER A 220 -29.04 -24.84 -13.60
C SER A 220 -27.53 -24.80 -13.75
N ASP A 221 -27.03 -25.56 -14.70
CA ASP A 221 -25.62 -25.50 -15.08
C ASP A 221 -25.30 -24.15 -15.74
N THR A 222 -24.13 -23.62 -15.42
CA THR A 222 -23.63 -22.34 -15.92
C THR A 222 -22.67 -22.55 -17.08
N ALA A 223 -22.47 -21.53 -17.92
CA ALA A 223 -21.66 -21.64 -19.13
C ALA A 223 -20.18 -21.99 -18.87
N ASP A 224 -19.70 -21.78 -17.65
CA ASP A 224 -18.35 -22.14 -17.17
C ASP A 224 -18.26 -23.58 -16.62
N GLY A 225 -19.33 -24.38 -16.73
CA GLY A 225 -19.40 -25.75 -16.24
C GLY A 225 -19.70 -25.87 -14.75
N GLY A 226 -20.04 -24.76 -14.07
CA GLY A 226 -20.56 -24.75 -12.72
C GLY A 226 -22.06 -25.06 -12.63
N PHE A 227 -22.62 -24.96 -11.44
CA PHE A 227 -24.06 -25.09 -11.15
C PHE A 227 -24.50 -23.97 -10.21
N LEU A 228 -25.53 -23.23 -10.60
CA LEU A 228 -26.11 -22.16 -9.80
C LEU A 228 -27.51 -22.57 -9.31
N SER A 229 -27.74 -22.46 -8.00
CA SER A 229 -29.04 -22.74 -7.41
C SER A 229 -30.12 -21.81 -7.96
N GLN A 230 -31.36 -22.30 -8.01
CA GLN A 230 -32.51 -21.56 -8.50
C GLN A 230 -32.75 -20.26 -7.71
N ASP A 231 -32.44 -20.27 -6.40
CA ASP A 231 -32.56 -19.10 -5.54
C ASP A 231 -31.34 -18.16 -5.59
N GLY A 232 -30.31 -18.51 -6.37
CA GLY A 232 -29.12 -17.71 -6.60
C GLY A 232 -28.19 -17.58 -5.38
N ARG A 233 -28.31 -18.47 -4.39
CA ARG A 233 -27.53 -18.44 -3.14
C ARG A 233 -26.38 -19.41 -3.07
N THR A 234 -26.38 -20.43 -3.92
CA THR A 234 -25.37 -21.49 -3.90
C THR A 234 -24.83 -21.68 -5.31
N TYR A 235 -23.51 -21.59 -5.45
CA TYR A 235 -22.80 -21.88 -6.67
C TYR A 235 -21.84 -23.03 -6.42
N VAL A 236 -21.82 -24.00 -7.33
CA VAL A 236 -20.86 -25.11 -7.31
C VAL A 236 -19.98 -24.95 -8.53
N ALA A 237 -18.71 -24.64 -8.32
CA ALA A 237 -17.74 -24.49 -9.41
C ALA A 237 -17.54 -25.82 -10.16
N ALA A 238 -16.99 -25.74 -11.37
CA ALA A 238 -16.71 -26.92 -12.20
C ALA A 238 -15.76 -27.94 -11.53
N ASP A 239 -14.93 -27.52 -10.57
CA ASP A 239 -14.05 -28.40 -9.78
C ASP A 239 -14.74 -29.04 -8.55
N GLY A 240 -16.03 -28.74 -8.34
CA GLY A 240 -16.84 -29.22 -7.22
C GLY A 240 -16.79 -28.34 -5.97
N THR A 241 -16.08 -27.20 -5.99
CA THR A 241 -16.06 -26.26 -4.87
C THR A 241 -17.44 -25.64 -4.67
N VAL A 242 -17.95 -25.70 -3.44
CA VAL A 242 -19.24 -25.11 -3.07
C VAL A 242 -19.01 -23.72 -2.48
N GLU A 243 -19.65 -22.72 -3.08
CA GLU A 243 -19.62 -21.33 -2.65
C GLU A 243 -21.03 -20.87 -2.28
N HIS A 244 -21.14 -20.19 -1.14
CA HIS A 244 -22.39 -19.60 -0.67
C HIS A 244 -22.32 -18.10 -0.80
N GLY A 245 -23.43 -17.47 -1.18
CA GLY A 245 -23.40 -16.07 -1.56
C GLY A 245 -24.71 -15.56 -2.10
N LEU A 246 -24.61 -14.62 -3.04
CA LEU A 246 -25.77 -13.98 -3.63
C LEU A 246 -25.50 -13.63 -5.09
N THR A 247 -26.46 -13.90 -5.96
CA THR A 247 -26.41 -13.51 -7.37
C THR A 247 -26.84 -12.06 -7.54
N ALA A 248 -25.95 -11.21 -8.06
CA ALA A 248 -26.24 -9.82 -8.38
C ALA A 248 -27.24 -9.72 -9.57
N PRO A 249 -27.93 -8.58 -9.75
CA PRO A 249 -28.92 -8.42 -10.82
C PRO A 249 -28.38 -8.61 -12.25
N ASP A 250 -27.07 -8.50 -12.45
CA ASP A 250 -26.38 -8.75 -13.72
C ASP A 250 -26.13 -10.25 -13.98
N GLY A 251 -26.50 -11.12 -13.03
CA GLY A 251 -26.36 -12.57 -13.10
C GLY A 251 -25.05 -13.10 -12.53
N ARG A 252 -24.17 -12.26 -11.99
CA ARG A 252 -22.90 -12.68 -11.41
C ARG A 252 -23.08 -13.20 -9.99
N PHE A 253 -22.47 -14.34 -9.68
CA PHE A 253 -22.46 -14.87 -8.31
C PHE A 253 -21.38 -14.18 -7.47
N LEU A 254 -21.78 -13.64 -6.32
CA LEU A 254 -20.88 -13.03 -5.34
C LEU A 254 -20.62 -14.01 -4.21
N VAL A 255 -19.38 -14.49 -4.07
CA VAL A 255 -18.97 -15.37 -2.97
C VAL A 255 -19.06 -14.61 -1.65
N ASN A 256 -19.72 -15.19 -0.65
CA ASN A 256 -20.13 -14.51 0.58
C ASN A 256 -20.89 -13.19 0.31
N GLY A 257 -21.58 -13.17 -0.83
CA GLY A 257 -22.35 -12.05 -1.32
C GLY A 257 -23.45 -11.66 -0.37
N THR A 258 -23.64 -10.36 -0.19
CA THR A 258 -24.78 -9.79 0.50
C THR A 258 -25.18 -8.48 -0.18
N SER A 259 -26.32 -7.94 0.24
CA SER A 259 -26.79 -6.62 -0.16
C SER A 259 -26.94 -5.74 1.06
N ARG A 260 -26.55 -4.47 0.96
CA ARG A 260 -26.76 -3.48 2.00
C ARG A 260 -27.44 -2.24 1.42
N LEU A 261 -28.34 -1.64 2.18
CA LEU A 261 -28.88 -0.33 1.85
C LEU A 261 -27.87 0.73 2.29
N VAL A 262 -27.26 1.41 1.32
CA VAL A 262 -26.33 2.53 1.54
C VAL A 262 -26.91 3.74 0.82
N ASP A 263 -27.11 4.84 1.54
CA ASP A 263 -27.69 6.09 1.00
C ASP A 263 -29.02 5.92 0.24
N GLY A 264 -29.83 4.93 0.64
CA GLY A 264 -31.09 4.61 -0.01
C GLY A 264 -30.98 3.81 -1.31
N VAL A 265 -29.77 3.41 -1.70
CA VAL A 265 -29.48 2.52 -2.84
C VAL A 265 -29.08 1.14 -2.31
N THR A 266 -29.56 0.07 -2.96
CA THR A 266 -29.09 -1.28 -2.64
C THR A 266 -27.73 -1.50 -3.30
N VAL A 267 -26.70 -1.65 -2.48
CA VAL A 267 -25.33 -1.94 -2.91
C VAL A 267 -25.07 -3.42 -2.69
N TRP A 268 -24.53 -4.08 -3.71
CA TRP A 268 -24.14 -5.48 -3.68
C TRP A 268 -22.65 -5.59 -3.41
N GLY A 269 -22.26 -6.62 -2.66
CA GLY A 269 -20.88 -6.75 -2.23
C GLY A 269 -20.68 -7.97 -1.36
N SER A 270 -19.59 -7.97 -0.61
CA SER A 270 -19.23 -9.06 0.31
C SER A 270 -19.12 -8.52 1.73
N ALA A 271 -19.65 -9.28 2.69
CA ALA A 271 -19.46 -8.98 4.11
C ALA A 271 -18.27 -9.78 4.65
N ALA A 272 -17.41 -9.12 5.42
CA ALA A 272 -16.33 -9.79 6.14
C ALA A 272 -16.82 -10.29 7.51
N ALA A 273 -16.04 -11.18 8.11
CA ALA A 273 -16.37 -11.82 9.40
C ALA A 273 -16.46 -10.83 10.57
N ASP A 274 -15.81 -9.67 10.46
CA ASP A 274 -15.86 -8.60 11.46
C ASP A 274 -17.12 -7.72 11.35
N GLY A 275 -17.99 -7.98 10.37
CA GLY A 275 -19.22 -7.23 10.13
C GLY A 275 -19.06 -6.05 9.16
N SER A 276 -17.86 -5.82 8.64
CA SER A 276 -17.65 -4.85 7.56
C SER A 276 -18.25 -5.35 6.23
N PHE A 277 -18.51 -4.43 5.31
CA PHE A 277 -19.08 -4.68 3.99
C PHE A 277 -18.29 -3.92 2.94
N LEU A 278 -17.88 -4.59 1.87
CA LEU A 278 -17.23 -3.98 0.73
C LEU A 278 -18.10 -4.20 -0.51
N SER A 279 -18.43 -3.12 -1.22
CA SER A 279 -19.16 -3.21 -2.48
C SER A 279 -18.36 -3.98 -3.52
N GLU A 280 -19.08 -4.62 -4.43
CA GLU A 280 -18.47 -5.43 -5.50
C GLU A 280 -17.52 -4.61 -6.38
N ASP A 281 -17.84 -3.33 -6.60
CA ASP A 281 -17.04 -2.41 -7.41
C ASP A 281 -15.90 -1.76 -6.62
N GLY A 282 -15.77 -2.08 -5.32
CA GLY A 282 -14.73 -1.54 -4.45
C GLY A 282 -14.86 -0.05 -4.14
N THR A 283 -16.02 0.57 -4.41
CA THR A 283 -16.22 2.02 -4.22
C THR A 283 -16.87 2.40 -2.90
N VAL A 284 -17.49 1.45 -2.22
CA VAL A 284 -18.17 1.65 -0.94
C VAL A 284 -17.66 0.62 0.06
N TYR A 285 -17.16 1.11 1.18
CA TYR A 285 -16.83 0.28 2.33
C TYR A 285 -17.68 0.74 3.50
N VAL A 286 -18.29 -0.21 4.19
CA VAL A 286 -19.00 0.05 5.43
C VAL A 286 -18.28 -0.69 6.53
N THR A 287 -17.71 0.06 7.47
CA THR A 287 -17.00 -0.48 8.62
C THR A 287 -17.94 -1.32 9.51
N ALA A 288 -17.34 -2.11 10.41
CA ALA A 288 -18.08 -2.93 11.38
C ALA A 288 -19.02 -2.09 12.29
N ASP A 289 -18.66 -0.82 12.56
CA ASP A 289 -19.48 0.10 13.36
C ASP A 289 -20.57 0.82 12.55
N GLY A 290 -20.65 0.58 11.23
CA GLY A 290 -21.68 1.09 10.34
C GLY A 290 -21.35 2.44 9.69
N THR A 291 -20.13 2.94 9.84
CA THR A 291 -19.62 4.11 9.10
C THR A 291 -19.52 3.78 7.62
N VAL A 292 -20.10 4.61 6.77
CA VAL A 292 -20.04 4.47 5.32
C VAL A 292 -18.87 5.32 4.82
N GLU A 293 -17.96 4.68 4.11
CA GLU A 293 -16.82 5.30 3.46
C GLU A 293 -16.96 5.12 1.95
N HIS A 294 -16.73 6.21 1.21
CA HIS A 294 -16.71 6.20 -0.25
C HIS A 294 -15.27 6.37 -0.72
N GLY A 295 -14.86 5.56 -1.67
CA GLY A 295 -13.44 5.40 -1.94
C GLY A 295 -13.11 4.49 -3.10
N GLU A 296 -11.90 3.95 -3.07
CA GLU A 296 -11.41 2.98 -4.04
C GLU A 296 -10.61 1.89 -3.31
N LEU A 297 -10.77 0.65 -3.75
CA LEU A 297 -9.95 -0.47 -3.27
C LEU A 297 -8.63 -0.54 -4.05
N VAL A 298 -7.52 -0.21 -3.40
CA VAL A 298 -6.17 -0.27 -3.98
C VAL A 298 -5.33 -1.28 -3.20
N ASP A 299 -4.75 -2.27 -3.89
CA ASP A 299 -3.92 -3.34 -3.31
C ASP A 299 -4.57 -4.05 -2.10
N GLY A 300 -5.89 -4.25 -2.15
CA GLY A 300 -6.67 -4.91 -1.08
C GLY A 300 -6.95 -4.02 0.13
N ARG A 301 -6.65 -2.71 0.06
CA ARG A 301 -6.95 -1.72 1.09
C ARG A 301 -7.96 -0.70 0.55
N PHE A 302 -9.03 -0.46 1.29
CA PHE A 302 -9.99 0.59 0.92
C PHE A 302 -9.40 1.96 1.29
N LEU A 303 -9.33 2.85 0.31
CA LEU A 303 -8.84 4.22 0.47
C LEU A 303 -9.98 5.19 0.33
N THR A 304 -10.12 6.11 1.29
CA THR A 304 -11.05 7.23 1.23
C THR A 304 -10.41 8.42 0.53
N GLU A 305 -11.21 9.17 -0.22
CA GLU A 305 -10.81 10.43 -0.83
C GLU A 305 -10.93 11.57 0.19
N ARG A 306 -9.90 12.41 0.34
CA ARG A 306 -9.96 13.65 1.12
C ARG A 306 -9.33 14.80 0.36
N THR A 307 -10.01 15.95 0.32
CA THR A 307 -9.38 17.18 -0.19
C THR A 307 -8.60 17.85 0.93
N VAL A 308 -7.29 17.98 0.74
CA VAL A 308 -6.37 18.67 1.63
C VAL A 308 -5.65 19.77 0.84
N ASP A 309 -5.68 21.01 1.33
CA ASP A 309 -5.09 22.18 0.64
C ASP A 309 -5.55 22.37 -0.83
N GLY A 310 -6.75 21.93 -1.17
CA GLY A 310 -7.28 21.98 -2.55
C GLY A 310 -6.74 20.91 -3.49
N GLN A 311 -5.95 19.96 -2.99
CA GLN A 311 -5.54 18.75 -3.69
C GLN A 311 -6.29 17.53 -3.16
N VAL A 312 -6.65 16.62 -4.05
CA VAL A 312 -7.24 15.33 -3.69
C VAL A 312 -6.11 14.41 -3.22
N VAL A 313 -6.27 13.87 -2.01
CA VAL A 313 -5.36 12.91 -1.39
C VAL A 313 -6.16 11.66 -1.03
N TRP A 314 -5.60 10.50 -1.35
CA TRP A 314 -6.17 9.20 -1.01
C TRP A 314 -5.48 8.66 0.23
N GLY A 315 -6.22 7.99 1.11
CA GLY A 315 -5.66 7.53 2.37
C GLY A 315 -6.63 6.69 3.18
N VAL A 316 -6.19 6.33 4.38
CA VAL A 316 -6.98 5.53 5.32
C VAL A 316 -7.39 6.38 6.53
N PRO A 317 -8.63 6.26 7.00
CA PRO A 317 -8.98 6.76 8.32
C PRO A 317 -8.19 6.00 9.39
N THR A 318 -7.75 6.72 10.41
CA THR A 318 -6.99 6.16 11.54
C THR A 318 -7.91 5.93 12.74
N ALA A 319 -7.49 5.05 13.65
CA ALA A 319 -8.32 4.63 14.79
C ALA A 319 -8.67 5.77 15.77
N ASP A 320 -7.90 6.84 15.77
CA ASP A 320 -8.13 8.08 16.53
C ASP A 320 -9.04 9.08 15.79
N GLY A 321 -9.57 8.72 14.62
CA GLY A 321 -10.47 9.56 13.82
C GLY A 321 -9.74 10.51 12.87
N GLY A 322 -8.41 10.39 12.74
CA GLY A 322 -7.62 11.09 11.74
C GLY A 322 -7.67 10.43 10.35
N PHE A 323 -6.82 10.91 9.44
CA PHE A 323 -6.66 10.40 8.08
C PHE A 323 -5.18 10.38 7.72
N LEU A 324 -4.65 9.23 7.35
CA LEU A 324 -3.29 9.07 6.86
C LEU A 324 -3.30 8.85 5.35
N SER A 325 -2.60 9.73 4.63
CA SER A 325 -2.40 9.59 3.18
C SER A 325 -1.74 8.26 2.80
N GLN A 326 -2.07 7.76 1.62
CA GLN A 326 -1.56 6.50 1.07
C GLN A 326 -0.03 6.51 0.91
N ASP A 327 0.55 7.65 0.56
CA ASP A 327 2.00 7.81 0.42
C ASP A 327 2.71 8.06 1.77
N GLY A 328 1.96 8.17 2.87
CA GLY A 328 2.48 8.38 4.21
C GLY A 328 3.11 9.75 4.43
N THR A 329 2.88 10.72 3.54
CA THR A 329 3.51 12.06 3.64
C THR A 329 2.66 13.09 4.39
N LEU A 330 1.38 12.77 4.56
CA LEU A 330 0.37 13.66 5.12
C LEU A 330 -0.51 12.92 6.12
N TYR A 331 -0.69 13.55 7.27
CA TYR A 331 -1.65 13.15 8.29
C TYR A 331 -2.63 14.28 8.56
N VAL A 332 -3.92 13.98 8.60
CA VAL A 332 -4.95 14.94 9.02
C VAL A 332 -5.50 14.48 10.34
N THR A 333 -5.37 15.28 11.37
CA THR A 333 -5.86 14.97 12.71
C THR A 333 -7.40 14.90 12.74
N ALA A 334 -7.95 14.36 13.84
CA ALA A 334 -9.40 14.25 14.01
C ALA A 334 -10.14 15.61 14.03
N ASP A 335 -9.45 16.68 14.44
CA ASP A 335 -9.93 18.06 14.41
C ASP A 335 -9.67 18.78 13.07
N GLY A 336 -9.00 18.12 12.13
CA GLY A 336 -8.81 18.59 10.76
C GLY A 336 -7.53 19.38 10.52
N GLU A 337 -6.59 19.42 11.46
CA GLU A 337 -5.26 19.98 11.25
C GLU A 337 -4.44 19.10 10.31
N VAL A 338 -3.67 19.71 9.43
CA VAL A 338 -2.87 19.02 8.41
C VAL A 338 -1.41 19.02 8.84
N GLU A 339 -0.90 17.85 9.16
CA GLU A 339 0.49 17.61 9.48
C GLU A 339 1.21 17.02 8.25
N ARG A 340 2.42 17.51 7.98
CA ARG A 340 3.27 17.04 6.88
C ARG A 340 4.50 16.38 7.45
N GLY A 341 4.92 15.28 6.85
CA GLY A 341 6.00 14.48 7.40
C GLY A 341 6.21 13.20 6.61
N LEU A 342 6.55 12.12 7.32
CA LEU A 342 6.75 10.80 6.75
C LEU A 342 6.30 9.73 7.75
N THR A 343 5.61 8.71 7.28
CA THR A 343 5.33 7.50 8.03
C THR A 343 6.57 6.62 8.07
N ALA A 344 7.02 6.28 9.27
CA ALA A 344 8.12 5.36 9.48
C ALA A 344 7.72 3.90 9.20
N PRO A 345 8.68 2.97 9.02
CA PRO A 345 8.39 1.57 8.76
C PRO A 345 7.56 0.86 9.85
N ASP A 346 7.58 1.38 11.08
CA ASP A 346 6.76 0.90 12.19
C ASP A 346 5.28 1.35 12.12
N GLY A 347 4.94 2.19 11.13
CA GLY A 347 3.60 2.73 10.90
C GLY A 347 3.32 4.04 11.62
N ARG A 348 4.25 4.58 12.42
CA ARG A 348 4.09 5.86 13.10
C ARG A 348 4.31 7.03 12.12
N PHE A 349 3.39 7.98 12.12
CA PHE A 349 3.60 9.24 11.40
C PHE A 349 4.55 10.14 12.21
N LEU A 350 5.60 10.62 11.55
CA LEU A 350 6.56 11.58 12.11
C LEU A 350 6.24 12.95 11.54
N GLU A 351 5.74 13.87 12.37
CA GLU A 351 5.56 15.27 11.97
C GLU A 351 6.92 15.88 11.59
N ASN A 352 6.99 16.56 10.44
CA ASN A 352 8.25 16.99 9.82
C ASN A 352 9.27 15.85 9.65
N GLY A 353 8.75 14.63 9.51
CA GLY A 353 9.50 13.41 9.27
C GLY A 353 10.29 13.48 7.97
N THR A 354 11.50 12.98 8.01
CA THR A 354 12.36 12.80 6.84
C THR A 354 13.12 11.48 6.93
N SER A 355 13.79 11.12 5.84
CA SER A 355 14.75 10.02 5.86
C SER A 355 16.10 10.51 5.36
N ARG A 356 17.17 9.98 5.95
CA ARG A 356 18.56 10.25 5.54
C ARG A 356 19.29 8.94 5.36
N VAL A 357 20.23 8.89 4.41
CA VAL A 357 21.17 7.78 4.33
C VAL A 357 22.34 8.09 5.25
N ILE A 358 22.44 7.32 6.33
CA ILE A 358 23.49 7.42 7.35
C ILE A 358 24.17 6.05 7.38
N ASP A 359 25.49 6.02 7.22
CA ASP A 359 26.29 4.79 7.16
C ASP A 359 25.79 3.73 6.17
N GLY A 360 25.21 4.20 5.05
CA GLY A 360 24.67 3.35 3.99
C GLY A 360 23.31 2.73 4.30
N GLN A 361 22.70 3.07 5.44
CA GLN A 361 21.34 2.66 5.82
C GLN A 361 20.40 3.87 5.76
N THR A 362 19.15 3.64 5.32
CA THR A 362 18.11 4.65 5.45
C THR A 362 17.69 4.73 6.91
N VAL A 363 17.79 5.91 7.50
CA VAL A 363 17.35 6.23 8.86
C VAL A 363 16.18 7.20 8.76
N TRP A 364 15.08 6.89 9.42
CA TRP A 364 13.90 7.74 9.53
C TRP A 364 13.96 8.55 10.82
N GLY A 365 13.46 9.77 10.78
CA GLY A 365 13.57 10.68 11.91
C GLY A 365 12.90 12.01 11.64
N VAL A 366 13.06 12.93 12.59
CA VAL A 366 12.47 14.27 12.54
C VAL A 366 13.55 15.29 12.27
N LEU A 367 13.26 16.24 11.37
CA LEU A 367 14.12 17.39 11.13
C LEU A 367 13.79 18.49 12.15
N GLY A 368 14.78 18.89 12.94
CA GLY A 368 14.69 20.03 13.85
C GLY A 368 14.63 21.36 13.09
N ALA A 369 14.07 22.40 13.73
CA ALA A 369 13.97 23.74 13.15
C ALA A 369 15.33 24.38 12.85
N ASP A 370 16.39 23.92 13.52
CA ASP A 370 17.78 24.31 13.33
C ASP A 370 18.49 23.55 12.19
N GLY A 371 17.80 22.60 11.54
CA GLY A 371 18.35 21.74 10.49
C GLY A 371 18.98 20.43 11.00
N SER A 372 18.98 20.20 12.31
CA SER A 372 19.39 18.93 12.89
C SER A 372 18.42 17.80 12.52
N PHE A 373 18.84 16.55 12.65
CA PHE A 373 18.02 15.37 12.40
C PHE A 373 18.16 14.42 13.58
N LEU A 374 17.05 14.01 14.17
CA LEU A 374 17.02 13.00 15.22
C LEU A 374 16.29 11.77 14.69
N SER A 375 16.93 10.61 14.73
CA SER A 375 16.30 9.36 14.33
C SER A 375 15.11 9.04 15.21
N GLU A 376 14.15 8.33 14.64
CA GLU A 376 12.88 8.04 15.27
C GLU A 376 12.99 7.18 16.55
N ASP A 377 14.06 6.38 16.62
CA ASP A 377 14.43 5.50 17.73
C ASP A 377 15.37 6.20 18.74
N GLY A 378 15.77 7.44 18.45
CA GLY A 378 16.64 8.26 19.28
C GLY A 378 18.08 7.74 19.38
N THR A 379 18.54 6.92 18.43
CA THR A 379 19.90 6.35 18.42
C THR A 379 20.91 7.10 17.56
N VAL A 380 20.43 7.92 16.62
CA VAL A 380 21.26 8.71 15.71
C VAL A 380 20.81 10.17 15.75
N TYR A 381 21.77 11.06 15.93
CA TYR A 381 21.57 12.50 15.82
C TYR A 381 22.53 13.03 14.77
N VAL A 382 22.02 13.87 13.87
CA VAL A 382 22.85 14.60 12.91
C VAL A 382 22.69 16.08 13.23
N THR A 383 23.77 16.72 13.61
CA THR A 383 23.82 18.15 13.89
C THR A 383 23.50 18.96 12.63
N ALA A 384 23.19 20.25 12.81
CA ALA A 384 22.91 21.16 11.69
C ALA A 384 24.09 21.31 10.70
N ASP A 385 25.33 21.10 11.15
CA ASP A 385 26.53 21.14 10.33
C ASP A 385 26.85 19.80 9.62
N GLY A 386 26.04 18.76 9.86
CA GLY A 386 26.14 17.46 9.20
C GLY A 386 27.00 16.44 9.94
N THR A 387 27.48 16.75 11.15
CA THR A 387 28.16 15.78 12.01
C THR A 387 27.17 14.69 12.44
N VAL A 388 27.56 13.43 12.26
CA VAL A 388 26.74 12.27 12.64
C VAL A 388 27.22 11.77 14.00
N GLU A 389 26.30 11.72 14.94
CA GLU A 389 26.51 11.20 16.29
C GLU A 389 25.68 9.95 16.50
N HIS A 390 26.25 8.97 17.19
CA HIS A 390 25.58 7.72 17.56
C HIS A 390 25.47 7.67 19.07
N GLY A 391 24.31 7.26 19.55
CA GLY A 391 24.05 7.41 20.96
C GLY A 391 22.64 7.03 21.40
N LYS A 392 22.15 7.77 22.39
CA LYS A 392 20.83 7.57 22.98
C LYS A 392 20.24 8.90 23.42
N LEU A 393 18.94 9.06 23.24
CA LEU A 393 18.19 10.17 23.81
C LEU A 393 17.81 9.86 25.27
N VAL A 394 18.26 10.69 26.21
CA VAL A 394 17.90 10.61 27.64
C VAL A 394 17.40 11.97 28.10
N ASP A 395 16.19 12.02 28.64
CA ASP A 395 15.55 13.24 29.15
C ASP A 395 15.58 14.43 28.15
N GLY A 396 15.41 14.11 26.86
CA GLY A 396 15.43 15.11 25.77
C GLY A 396 16.82 15.56 25.33
N ARG A 397 17.90 15.01 25.90
CA ARG A 397 19.29 15.26 25.51
C ARG A 397 19.87 14.05 24.78
N PHE A 398 20.48 14.27 23.62
CA PHE A 398 21.22 13.21 22.92
C PHE A 398 22.57 13.01 23.60
N LEU A 399 22.88 11.76 23.95
CA LEU A 399 24.14 11.40 24.60
C LEU A 399 24.95 10.49 23.68
N THR A 400 26.23 10.82 23.53
CA THR A 400 27.23 10.05 22.80
C THR A 400 28.10 9.27 23.78
N GLU A 401 28.62 8.13 23.33
CA GLU A 401 29.58 7.34 24.09
C GLU A 401 31.00 7.71 23.69
N ARG A 402 31.86 8.00 24.68
CA ARG A 402 33.29 8.21 24.47
C ARG A 402 34.10 7.34 25.43
N THR A 403 35.26 6.89 24.97
CA THR A 403 36.25 6.27 25.86
C THR A 403 37.13 7.35 26.46
N VAL A 404 37.03 7.56 27.77
CA VAL A 404 37.88 8.47 28.54
C VAL A 404 38.62 7.67 29.60
N ASP A 405 39.95 7.81 29.68
CA ASP A 405 40.81 7.03 30.59
C ASP A 405 40.59 5.49 30.54
N GLY A 406 40.20 4.98 29.38
CA GLY A 406 39.92 3.55 29.19
C GLY A 406 38.57 3.08 29.76
N GLN A 407 37.71 3.99 30.19
CA GLN A 407 36.33 3.72 30.59
C GLN A 407 35.34 4.33 29.59
N GLU A 408 34.22 3.66 29.37
CA GLU A 408 33.11 4.19 28.58
C GLU A 408 32.33 5.20 29.40
N VAL A 409 32.26 6.42 28.88
CA VAL A 409 31.57 7.55 29.50
C VAL A 409 30.52 8.04 28.50
N TRP A 410 29.29 8.13 28.98
CA TRP A 410 28.19 8.73 28.25
C TRP A 410 28.14 10.21 28.55
N GLY A 411 27.96 11.05 27.55
CA GLY A 411 27.95 12.49 27.71
C GLY A 411 27.47 13.17 26.45
N SER A 412 27.75 14.45 26.32
CA SER A 412 27.34 15.21 25.14
C SER A 412 28.32 16.33 24.89
N ASP A 413 28.35 16.77 23.66
CA ASP A 413 29.24 17.83 23.24
C ASP A 413 28.78 19.17 23.81
N THR A 414 29.74 19.98 24.24
CA THR A 414 29.52 21.31 24.79
C THR A 414 29.66 22.38 23.70
N ALA A 415 29.10 23.57 23.93
CA ALA A 415 29.05 24.63 22.91
C ALA A 415 30.44 25.14 22.46
N ASP A 416 31.47 24.90 23.27
CA ASP A 416 32.87 25.19 22.99
C ASP A 416 33.58 24.08 22.17
N GLY A 417 32.88 22.98 21.84
CA GLY A 417 33.43 21.81 21.15
C GLY A 417 34.06 20.76 22.07
N GLY A 418 33.95 20.92 23.38
CA GLY A 418 34.33 19.91 24.37
C GLY A 418 33.28 18.79 24.49
N PHE A 419 33.49 17.89 25.44
CA PHE A 419 32.54 16.84 25.83
C PHE A 419 32.39 16.83 27.34
N LEU A 420 31.14 16.84 27.81
CA LEU A 420 30.82 16.74 29.23
C LEU A 420 30.07 15.44 29.50
N SER A 421 30.54 14.67 30.48
CA SER A 421 29.87 13.44 30.90
C SER A 421 28.48 13.71 31.47
N GLN A 422 27.59 12.73 31.32
CA GLN A 422 26.21 12.76 31.79
C GLN A 422 26.13 12.97 33.31
N ASP A 423 27.09 12.41 34.05
CA ASP A 423 27.19 12.57 35.50
C ASP A 423 27.89 13.86 35.94
N GLY A 424 28.40 14.65 35.00
CA GLY A 424 29.08 15.92 35.24
C GLY A 424 30.44 15.79 35.93
N THR A 425 31.05 14.60 35.94
CA THR A 425 32.35 14.38 36.63
C THR A 425 33.57 14.45 35.72
N VAL A 426 33.36 14.35 34.40
CA VAL A 426 34.42 14.34 33.39
C VAL A 426 34.11 15.38 32.33
N TYR A 427 35.09 16.23 32.04
CA TYR A 427 35.08 17.14 30.90
C TYR A 427 36.30 16.86 30.02
N VAL A 428 36.08 16.80 28.70
CA VAL A 428 37.14 16.68 27.71
C VAL A 428 37.15 17.97 26.90
N ALA A 429 38.22 18.75 27.04
CA ALA A 429 38.39 20.01 26.33
C ALA A 429 38.45 19.78 24.80
N PRO A 430 38.20 20.82 23.98
CA PRO A 430 38.26 20.72 22.52
C PRO A 430 39.61 20.24 21.96
N ASP A 431 40.71 20.46 22.71
CA ASP A 431 42.05 19.98 22.36
C ASP A 431 42.31 18.51 22.78
N GLY A 432 41.33 17.86 23.40
CA GLY A 432 41.40 16.48 23.88
C GLY A 432 41.90 16.32 25.32
N THR A 433 42.19 17.42 26.03
CA THR A 433 42.62 17.36 27.43
C THR A 433 41.47 16.86 28.31
N VAL A 434 41.75 15.84 29.14
CA VAL A 434 40.77 15.26 30.06
C VAL A 434 40.90 15.91 31.43
N GLU A 435 39.79 16.39 31.97
CA GLU A 435 39.69 16.96 33.30
C GLU A 435 38.64 16.21 34.13
N HIS A 436 38.97 15.98 35.40
CA HIS A 436 38.09 15.35 36.38
C HIS A 436 37.66 16.38 37.41
N GLY A 437 36.41 16.33 37.86
CA GLY A 437 35.86 17.34 38.74
C GLY A 437 34.37 17.19 38.97
N ILE A 438 33.65 18.32 39.00
CA ILE A 438 32.21 18.34 39.15
C ILE A 438 31.60 19.49 38.35
N THR A 439 30.47 19.23 37.68
CA THR A 439 29.62 20.28 37.13
C THR A 439 28.75 20.86 38.23
N ASP A 440 28.84 22.17 38.43
CA ASP A 440 27.92 22.87 39.30
C ASP A 440 26.51 22.85 38.65
N PRO A 441 25.51 22.22 39.29
CA PRO A 441 24.16 22.11 38.73
C PRO A 441 23.43 23.47 38.63
N VAL A 442 23.91 24.51 39.32
CA VAL A 442 23.31 25.85 39.27
C VAL A 442 23.82 26.63 38.07
N THR A 443 25.14 26.64 37.86
CA THR A 443 25.76 27.40 36.78
C THR A 443 25.93 26.62 35.48
N GLY A 444 25.92 25.28 35.55
CA GLY A 444 26.23 24.39 34.43
C GLY A 444 27.72 24.34 34.08
N SER A 445 28.57 25.06 34.83
CA SER A 445 30.02 25.12 34.60
C SER A 445 30.72 23.92 35.23
N PHE A 446 31.62 23.31 34.48
CA PHE A 446 32.53 22.30 35.01
C PHE A 446 33.62 22.96 35.88
N VAL A 447 33.84 22.41 37.07
CA VAL A 447 34.87 22.85 38.01
C VAL A 447 35.98 21.81 38.02
N PRO A 448 37.16 22.09 37.43
CA PRO A 448 38.27 21.16 37.42
C PRO A 448 38.75 20.86 38.84
N ASN A 449 38.97 19.57 39.13
CA ASN A 449 39.23 19.04 40.48
C ASN A 449 38.18 19.44 41.53
N GLY A 450 36.99 19.82 41.07
CA GLY A 450 35.91 20.26 41.92
C GLY A 450 35.23 19.11 42.66
N ILE A 451 34.67 19.43 43.82
CA ILE A 451 33.88 18.53 44.66
C ILE A 451 32.57 19.20 45.08
N ALA A 452 31.58 18.36 45.42
CA ALA A 452 30.44 18.78 46.21
C ALA A 452 30.84 18.77 47.69
N TYR A 453 30.86 19.95 48.31
CA TYR A 453 31.19 20.12 49.72
C TYR A 453 29.93 20.40 50.54
N THR A 454 29.73 19.65 51.62
CA THR A 454 28.65 19.92 52.57
C THR A 454 29.09 21.02 53.54
N MET A 455 28.48 22.19 53.40
CA MET A 455 28.70 23.34 54.26
C MET A 455 28.29 23.04 55.73
N PRO A 456 28.82 23.77 56.72
CA PRO A 456 28.44 23.59 58.12
C PRO A 456 26.95 23.78 58.43
N ASP A 457 26.21 24.51 57.59
CA ASP A 457 24.77 24.70 57.71
C ASP A 457 23.94 23.58 57.04
N GLY A 458 24.61 22.58 56.44
CA GLY A 458 24.00 21.46 55.74
C GLY A 458 23.70 21.72 54.26
N SER A 459 23.96 22.93 53.74
CA SER A 459 23.87 23.21 52.31
C SER A 459 25.02 22.55 51.53
N THR A 460 24.85 22.34 50.22
CA THR A 460 25.92 21.82 49.34
C THR A 460 26.45 22.95 48.49
N ALA A 461 27.76 23.08 48.44
CA ALA A 461 28.47 24.04 47.59
C ALA A 461 29.47 23.32 46.69
N TYR A 462 29.74 23.90 45.52
CA TYR A 462 30.62 23.31 44.52
C TYR A 462 31.89 24.15 44.38
N GLY A 463 33.04 23.49 44.39
CA GLY A 463 34.32 24.19 44.48
C GLY A 463 35.48 23.24 44.69
N VAL A 464 36.62 23.76 45.13
CA VAL A 464 37.89 23.01 45.17
C VAL A 464 38.46 23.02 46.59
N MET A 465 39.17 21.96 46.94
CA MET A 465 39.95 21.88 48.18
C MET A 465 41.34 22.48 47.98
N ALA A 466 41.72 23.40 48.88
CA ALA A 466 43.07 23.87 49.08
C ALA A 466 43.54 23.41 50.47
N GLY A 467 44.30 22.31 50.52
CA GLY A 467 44.65 21.65 51.78
C GLY A 467 43.40 21.15 52.50
N ASP A 468 43.22 21.55 53.77
CA ASP A 468 42.04 21.23 54.58
C ASP A 468 40.90 22.26 54.42
N SER A 469 41.10 23.30 53.62
CA SER A 469 40.10 24.35 53.39
C SER A 469 39.42 24.17 52.03
N PHE A 470 38.17 24.56 51.94
CA PHE A 470 37.36 24.53 50.72
C PHE A 470 37.11 25.96 50.23
N TYR A 471 37.07 26.19 48.93
CA TYR A 471 36.60 27.45 48.35
C TYR A 471 35.63 27.18 47.20
N THR A 472 34.57 27.99 47.10
CA THR A 472 33.56 27.83 46.07
C THR A 472 34.07 28.26 44.70
N ALA A 473 33.59 27.60 43.64
CA ALA A 473 34.00 27.88 42.27
C ALA A 473 33.61 29.29 41.82
N ASP A 474 32.53 29.85 42.36
CA ASP A 474 32.12 31.25 42.13
C ASP A 474 33.01 32.27 42.86
N GLY A 475 33.95 31.80 43.70
CA GLY A 475 34.89 32.64 44.44
C GLY A 475 34.25 33.48 45.53
N THR A 476 33.02 33.18 45.96
CA THR A 476 32.30 33.99 46.96
C THR A 476 32.48 33.50 48.38
N THR A 477 32.87 32.23 48.57
CA THR A 477 32.91 31.60 49.88
C THR A 477 34.16 30.75 50.07
N ILE A 478 34.77 30.84 51.26
CA ILE A 478 35.80 29.93 51.74
C ILE A 478 35.33 29.28 53.03
N VAL A 479 35.53 27.98 53.16
CA VAL A 479 35.41 27.25 54.41
C VAL A 479 36.81 26.85 54.87
N LEU A 480 37.28 27.42 55.96
CA LEU A 480 38.58 27.08 56.54
C LEU A 480 38.54 25.66 57.12
N GLY A 481 39.69 24.99 57.26
CA GLY A 481 39.76 23.61 57.79
C GLY A 481 39.23 23.41 59.23
N ASN A 482 38.96 24.50 59.96
CA ASN A 482 38.27 24.45 61.25
C ASN A 482 36.72 24.54 61.14
N GLY A 483 36.17 24.58 59.92
CA GLY A 483 34.75 24.73 59.61
C GLY A 483 34.23 26.17 59.62
N THR A 484 35.09 27.19 59.74
CA THR A 484 34.68 28.59 59.67
C THR A 484 34.35 28.98 58.23
N VAL A 485 33.15 29.48 58.00
CA VAL A 485 32.69 29.97 56.70
C VAL A 485 32.95 31.47 56.58
N LEU A 486 33.59 31.87 55.49
CA LEU A 486 33.92 33.25 55.17
C LEU A 486 33.28 33.61 53.84
N HIS A 487 32.57 34.74 53.79
CA HIS A 487 32.00 35.29 52.57
C HIS A 487 32.79 36.52 52.11
N GLY A 488 32.96 36.65 50.79
CA GLY A 488 33.88 37.62 50.21
C GLY A 488 33.99 37.51 48.71
N THR A 489 35.16 37.88 48.19
CA THR A 489 35.45 37.85 46.75
C THR A 489 36.87 37.36 46.55
N MET A 490 37.01 36.35 45.69
CA MET A 490 38.29 35.86 45.21
C MET A 490 38.84 36.74 44.09
N ASP A 491 40.05 37.23 44.25
CA ASP A 491 40.88 37.69 43.15
C ASP A 491 41.68 36.51 42.58
N TRP A 492 41.14 35.89 41.54
CA TRP A 492 41.76 34.74 40.87
C TRP A 492 43.13 35.04 40.27
N SER A 493 43.48 36.32 40.04
CA SER A 493 44.80 36.70 39.53
C SER A 493 45.90 36.57 40.59
N THR A 494 45.55 36.76 41.85
CA THR A 494 46.50 36.73 42.98
C THR A 494 46.25 35.56 43.92
N GLY A 495 45.12 34.85 43.77
CA GLY A 495 44.65 33.86 44.74
C GLY A 495 44.23 34.48 46.07
N ILE A 496 44.01 35.80 46.13
CA ILE A 496 43.65 36.49 47.38
C ILE A 496 42.14 36.60 47.47
N PHE A 497 41.57 36.02 48.53
CA PHE A 497 40.18 36.18 48.91
C PHE A 497 40.04 37.27 49.96
N THR A 498 39.23 38.28 49.67
CA THR A 498 38.93 39.36 50.62
C THR A 498 37.50 39.19 51.14
N THR A 499 37.35 39.07 52.46
CA THR A 499 36.05 38.95 53.11
C THR A 499 35.29 40.27 53.09
N GLU A 500 33.98 40.21 53.30
CA GLU A 500 33.16 41.42 53.47
C GLU A 500 33.58 42.29 54.68
N SER A 501 34.20 41.67 55.70
CA SER A 501 34.78 42.40 56.84
C SER A 501 36.09 43.13 56.51
N GLY A 502 36.68 42.86 55.34
CA GLY A 502 37.95 43.41 54.89
C GLY A 502 39.18 42.58 55.30
N ASP A 503 38.98 41.42 55.94
CA ASP A 503 40.05 40.46 56.17
C ASP A 503 40.44 39.82 54.83
N SER A 504 41.68 39.33 54.71
CA SER A 504 42.14 38.75 53.45
C SER A 504 42.92 37.47 53.68
N TYR A 505 42.79 36.56 52.74
CA TYR A 505 43.33 35.22 52.80
C TYR A 505 43.93 34.88 51.44
N TYR A 506 45.11 34.28 51.45
CA TYR A 506 45.71 33.73 50.24
C TYR A 506 45.34 32.25 50.11
N VAL A 507 44.83 31.86 48.96
CA VAL A 507 44.50 30.50 48.58
C VAL A 507 45.58 30.00 47.64
N GLY A 508 46.46 29.15 48.17
CA GLY A 508 47.56 28.56 47.41
C GLY A 508 47.57 27.03 47.50
N GLU A 509 48.57 26.41 46.87
CA GLU A 509 48.73 24.94 46.85
C GLU A 509 48.79 24.33 48.26
N ASN A 510 49.29 25.08 49.24
CA ASN A 510 49.43 24.63 50.63
C ASN A 510 48.20 24.93 51.49
N GLY A 511 47.12 25.44 50.90
CA GLY A 511 45.87 25.78 51.57
C GLY A 511 45.62 27.27 51.71
N VAL A 512 44.71 27.61 52.62
CA VAL A 512 44.25 28.99 52.84
C VAL A 512 44.96 29.60 54.04
N THR A 513 45.65 30.72 53.83
CA THR A 513 46.44 31.41 54.86
C THR A 513 46.01 32.86 55.00
N HIS A 514 45.74 33.31 56.23
CA HIS A 514 45.43 34.72 56.51
C HIS A 514 46.66 35.61 56.35
N GLY A 515 46.44 36.88 55.99
CA GLY A 515 47.51 37.86 55.87
C GLY A 515 46.99 39.29 55.79
N THR A 516 47.91 40.22 55.58
CA THR A 516 47.59 41.66 55.48
C THR A 516 48.35 42.33 54.35
N PHE A 517 47.73 43.33 53.72
CA PHE A 517 48.41 44.14 52.72
C PHE A 517 49.43 45.06 53.40
N ARG A 518 50.69 44.96 52.97
CA ARG A 518 51.76 45.85 53.38
C ARG A 518 51.50 47.25 52.81
N ALA A 519 51.47 48.25 53.67
CA ALA A 519 51.12 49.62 53.28
C ALA A 519 52.11 50.27 52.30
N ALA A 520 53.37 49.82 52.27
CA ALA A 520 54.43 50.42 51.47
C ALA A 520 54.28 50.16 49.97
N ASP A 521 53.95 48.92 49.60
CA ASP A 521 53.95 48.42 48.23
C ASP A 521 52.61 47.76 47.83
N GLY A 522 51.77 47.40 48.79
CA GLY A 522 50.56 46.63 48.56
C GLY A 522 50.79 45.13 48.43
N ALA A 523 51.96 44.61 48.81
CA ALA A 523 52.24 43.18 48.83
C ALA A 523 51.39 42.52 49.92
N PHE A 524 50.92 41.30 49.68
CA PHE A 524 50.13 40.58 50.67
C PHE A 524 51.06 39.72 51.54
N VAL A 525 51.16 40.08 52.82
CA VAL A 525 52.06 39.41 53.78
C VAL A 525 51.25 38.42 54.57
N LEU A 526 51.56 37.14 54.41
CA LEU A 526 50.95 36.05 55.15
C LEU A 526 51.37 36.13 56.62
N ASP A 527 50.53 35.64 57.53
CA ASP A 527 50.84 35.63 58.97
C ASP A 527 52.09 34.80 59.31
N ALA A 528 52.47 33.87 58.43
CA ALA A 528 53.71 33.09 58.51
C ALA A 528 54.97 33.89 58.10
N GLY A 529 54.81 35.11 57.60
CA GLY A 529 55.88 36.01 57.16
C GLY A 529 56.23 35.93 55.66
N GLU A 530 55.66 34.99 54.93
CA GLU A 530 55.77 34.91 53.47
C GLU A 530 55.06 36.08 52.79
N THR A 531 55.54 36.48 51.62
CA THR A 531 54.97 37.62 50.88
C THR A 531 54.49 37.15 49.51
N VAL A 532 53.20 37.33 49.26
CA VAL A 532 52.58 37.17 47.95
C VAL A 532 52.60 38.53 47.25
N MET A 533 53.25 38.59 46.10
CA MET A 533 53.34 39.81 45.31
C MET A 533 52.00 40.07 44.62
N THR A 534 51.52 41.30 44.73
CA THR A 534 50.31 41.77 44.05
C THR A 534 50.70 42.62 42.84
N PRO A 535 49.79 42.85 41.88
CA PRO A 535 50.07 43.77 40.77
C PRO A 535 50.54 45.16 41.24
N LYS A 536 50.02 45.62 42.38
CA LYS A 536 50.44 46.88 43.00
C LYS A 536 51.88 46.82 43.54
N SER A 537 52.26 45.73 44.23
CA SER A 537 53.62 45.61 44.75
C SER A 537 54.64 45.42 43.64
N TRP A 538 54.29 44.70 42.58
CA TRP A 538 55.10 44.61 41.38
C TRP A 538 55.34 45.97 40.73
N GLN A 539 54.31 46.80 40.59
CA GLN A 539 54.47 48.15 40.05
C GLN A 539 55.41 49.02 40.89
N VAL A 540 55.32 48.91 42.22
CA VAL A 540 56.20 49.64 43.13
C VAL A 540 57.66 49.16 43.01
N ASP A 541 57.89 47.84 43.01
CA ASP A 541 59.23 47.27 42.89
C ASP A 541 59.88 47.59 41.53
N LEU A 542 59.13 47.48 40.44
CA LEU A 542 59.58 47.90 39.11
C LEU A 542 59.92 49.40 39.09
N GLY A 543 59.11 50.24 39.74
CA GLY A 543 59.39 51.66 39.89
C GLY A 543 60.70 51.93 40.64
N GLN A 544 60.90 51.28 41.78
CA GLN A 544 62.12 51.41 42.59
C GLN A 544 63.37 50.91 41.84
N MET A 545 63.25 49.80 41.12
CA MET A 545 64.36 49.27 40.31
C MET A 545 64.73 50.23 39.17
N LYS A 546 63.73 50.81 38.50
CA LYS A 546 63.95 51.84 37.47
C LYS A 546 64.65 53.09 38.03
N ASP A 547 64.24 53.55 39.20
CA ASP A 547 64.86 54.69 39.87
C ASP A 547 66.31 54.39 40.28
N ALA A 548 66.58 53.17 40.77
CA ALA A 548 67.94 52.71 41.09
C ALA A 548 68.83 52.65 39.84
N ILE A 549 68.33 52.10 38.72
CA ILE A 549 69.02 52.09 37.43
C ILE A 549 69.35 53.52 36.99
N ALA A 550 68.39 54.44 37.05
CA ALA A 550 68.59 55.83 36.66
C ALA A 550 69.64 56.54 37.55
N TYR A 551 69.60 56.29 38.86
CA TYR A 551 70.56 56.82 39.81
C TYR A 551 71.98 56.32 39.50
N ILE A 552 72.17 55.00 39.35
CA ILE A 552 73.49 54.41 39.09
C ILE A 552 74.02 54.84 37.71
N THR A 553 73.15 54.92 36.69
CA THR A 553 73.50 55.45 35.36
C THR A 553 74.00 56.89 35.43
N THR A 554 73.36 57.73 36.25
CA THR A 554 73.82 59.11 36.49
C THR A 554 75.20 59.13 37.16
N GLN A 555 75.44 58.26 38.15
CA GLN A 555 76.75 58.15 38.80
C GLN A 555 77.84 57.63 37.84
N GLN A 556 77.50 56.70 36.94
CA GLN A 556 78.41 56.22 35.91
C GLN A 556 78.83 57.35 34.96
N GLY A 557 77.89 58.19 34.53
CA GLY A 557 78.17 59.37 33.70
C GLY A 557 79.14 60.34 34.39
N LEU A 558 78.91 60.63 35.67
CA LEU A 558 79.83 61.47 36.46
C LEU A 558 81.23 60.83 36.60
N LEU A 559 81.30 59.51 36.79
CA LEU A 559 82.58 58.78 36.81
C LEU A 559 83.32 58.88 35.48
N SER A 560 82.62 58.79 34.35
CA SER A 560 83.21 58.98 33.02
C SER A 560 83.78 60.38 32.86
N ASP A 561 83.01 61.42 33.21
CA ASP A 561 83.45 62.82 33.14
C ASP A 561 84.68 63.08 34.02
N TYR A 562 84.69 62.54 35.25
CA TYR A 562 85.86 62.66 36.14
C TYR A 562 87.05 61.88 35.60
N ASN A 563 86.85 60.70 35.03
CA ASN A 563 87.92 59.91 34.43
C ASN A 563 88.57 60.65 33.26
N ASP A 564 87.77 61.25 32.37
CA ASP A 564 88.26 62.03 31.24
C ASP A 564 89.01 63.27 31.70
N LYS A 565 88.47 63.98 32.70
CA LYS A 565 89.13 65.15 33.29
C LYS A 565 90.46 64.79 33.94
N ILE A 566 90.49 63.77 34.80
CA ILE A 566 91.73 63.32 35.47
C ILE A 566 92.75 62.86 34.43
N THR A 567 92.33 62.08 33.43
CA THR A 567 93.19 61.60 32.35
C THR A 567 93.78 62.76 31.54
N SER A 568 92.97 63.78 31.24
CA SER A 568 93.41 65.00 30.56
C SER A 568 94.43 65.79 31.38
N GLU A 569 94.15 66.05 32.66
CA GLU A 569 95.07 66.76 33.55
C GLU A 569 96.38 65.99 33.76
N MET A 570 96.33 64.67 33.91
CA MET A 570 97.53 63.84 33.99
C MET A 570 98.37 63.91 32.72
N SER A 571 97.73 63.95 31.55
CA SER A 571 98.43 64.10 30.26
C SER A 571 99.05 65.49 30.12
N ASN A 572 98.40 66.54 30.67
CA ASN A 572 98.97 67.88 30.73
C ASN A 572 100.22 67.94 31.63
N VAL A 573 100.20 67.25 32.78
CA VAL A 573 101.35 67.18 33.69
C VAL A 573 102.52 66.44 33.04
N ASP A 574 102.24 65.29 32.41
CA ASP A 574 103.24 64.50 31.67
C ASP A 574 103.90 65.31 30.55
N ALA A 575 103.10 66.07 29.79
CA ALA A 575 103.62 66.95 28.74
C ALA A 575 104.46 68.13 29.28
N ALA A 576 104.16 68.60 30.50
CA ALA A 576 104.83 69.77 31.09
C ALA A 576 106.10 69.40 31.88
N TRP A 577 106.19 68.20 32.44
CA TRP A 577 107.26 67.81 33.35
C TRP A 577 108.23 66.80 32.71
N THR A 578 109.42 67.25 32.32
CA THR A 578 110.40 66.44 31.56
C THR A 578 111.63 65.98 32.38
N SER A 579 111.59 66.06 33.71
CA SER A 579 112.73 65.62 34.53
C SER A 579 112.66 64.11 34.81
N PRO A 580 113.76 63.46 35.24
CA PRO A 580 113.73 62.03 35.60
C PRO A 580 112.73 61.67 36.72
N ALA A 581 112.26 62.64 37.50
CA ALA A 581 111.22 62.42 38.49
C ALA A 581 109.82 62.25 37.86
N ALA A 582 109.62 62.70 36.62
CA ALA A 582 108.37 62.54 35.87
C ALA A 582 108.05 61.08 35.57
N ASP A 583 109.06 60.21 35.40
CA ASP A 583 108.85 58.77 35.17
C ASP A 583 108.04 58.13 36.31
N SER A 584 108.27 58.54 37.57
CA SER A 584 107.48 58.06 38.71
C SER A 584 106.03 58.54 38.72
N PHE A 585 105.75 59.65 38.04
CA PHE A 585 104.38 60.16 37.87
C PHE A 585 103.63 59.38 36.78
N ALA A 586 104.32 58.90 35.74
CA ALA A 586 103.73 58.10 34.68
C ALA A 586 103.15 56.76 35.21
N ASP A 587 103.87 56.10 36.11
CA ASP A 587 103.40 54.87 36.77
C ASP A 587 102.12 55.13 37.59
N VAL A 588 102.12 56.19 38.41
CA VAL A 588 100.94 56.58 39.20
C VAL A 588 99.76 56.96 38.29
N ALA A 589 100.02 57.67 37.19
CA ALA A 589 98.98 58.04 36.22
C ALA A 589 98.40 56.79 35.53
N ALA A 590 99.22 55.79 35.22
CA ALA A 590 98.75 54.52 34.66
C ALA A 590 97.87 53.74 35.65
N ASP A 591 98.27 53.65 36.91
CA ASP A 591 97.51 52.98 37.97
C ASP A 591 96.15 53.65 38.19
N VAL A 592 96.11 54.99 38.28
CA VAL A 592 94.85 55.74 38.43
C VAL A 592 93.94 55.55 37.22
N LYS A 593 94.48 55.61 35.99
CA LYS A 593 93.70 55.35 34.77
C LYS A 593 93.12 53.93 34.75
N SER A 594 93.87 52.93 35.21
CA SER A 594 93.39 51.56 35.31
C SER A 594 92.26 51.46 36.33
N ALA A 595 92.47 51.96 37.55
CA ALA A 595 91.49 51.90 38.62
C ALA A 595 90.17 52.59 38.26
N LEU A 596 90.23 53.75 37.60
CA LEU A 596 89.03 54.47 37.14
C LEU A 596 88.30 53.71 36.03
N ARG A 597 89.02 53.08 35.09
CA ARG A 597 88.43 52.24 34.05
C ARG A 597 87.75 51.00 34.64
N ASP A 598 88.39 50.35 35.60
CA ASP A 598 87.85 49.16 36.25
C ASP A 598 86.57 49.50 37.04
N LEU A 599 86.57 50.62 37.76
CA LEU A 599 85.38 51.12 38.46
C LEU A 599 84.25 51.46 37.48
N HIS A 600 84.55 52.18 36.39
CA HIS A 600 83.55 52.50 35.36
C HIS A 600 82.94 51.24 34.73
N THR A 601 83.77 50.24 34.46
CA THR A 601 83.33 48.95 33.89
C THR A 601 82.46 48.17 34.87
N LEU A 602 82.84 48.12 36.15
CA LEU A 602 82.05 47.47 37.20
C LEU A 602 80.67 48.10 37.35
N VAL A 603 80.60 49.43 37.40
CA VAL A 603 79.33 50.17 37.50
C VAL A 603 78.47 49.92 36.25
N GLY A 604 79.07 49.94 35.06
CA GLY A 604 78.36 49.60 33.82
C GLY A 604 77.76 48.19 33.83
N SER A 605 78.55 47.18 34.23
CA SER A 605 78.05 45.81 34.35
C SER A 605 76.92 45.68 35.37
N THR A 606 76.91 46.50 36.42
CA THR A 606 75.85 46.49 37.43
C THR A 606 74.55 47.05 36.85
N ILE A 607 74.63 48.12 36.05
CA ILE A 607 73.48 48.70 35.35
C ILE A 607 72.88 47.67 34.39
N ASP A 608 73.70 46.99 33.59
CA ASP A 608 73.23 45.99 32.63
C ASP A 608 72.47 44.84 33.33
N GLN A 609 72.98 44.35 34.46
CA GLN A 609 72.32 43.30 35.25
C GLN A 609 70.99 43.77 35.84
N LEU A 610 70.93 45.00 36.36
CA LEU A 610 69.70 45.58 36.88
C LEU A 610 68.66 45.76 35.76
N GLN A 611 69.07 46.23 34.58
CA GLN A 611 68.18 46.41 33.43
C GLN A 611 67.63 45.06 32.94
N GLN A 612 68.48 44.04 32.81
CA GLN A 612 68.04 42.71 32.44
C GLN A 612 67.03 42.13 33.44
N THR A 613 67.27 42.36 34.73
CA THR A 613 66.35 41.92 35.79
C THR A 613 65.00 42.63 35.68
N TYR A 614 65.00 43.95 35.47
CA TYR A 614 63.79 44.75 35.26
C TYR A 614 62.98 44.24 34.05
N ASP A 615 63.64 44.01 32.92
CA ASP A 615 62.97 43.57 31.68
C ASP A 615 62.35 42.18 31.84
N ASN A 616 63.06 41.25 32.51
CA ASN A 616 62.55 39.91 32.79
C ASN A 616 61.29 39.93 33.67
N TYR A 617 61.28 40.76 34.72
CA TYR A 617 60.11 40.91 35.59
C TYR A 617 58.94 41.54 34.85
N LEU A 618 59.18 42.61 34.08
CA LEU A 618 58.15 43.27 33.29
C LEU A 618 57.51 42.30 32.28
N GLN A 619 58.31 41.49 31.59
CA GLN A 619 57.81 40.53 30.61
C GLN A 619 56.99 39.42 31.28
N SER A 620 57.43 38.92 32.42
CA SER A 620 56.72 37.87 33.18
C SER A 620 55.34 38.36 33.62
N GLU A 621 55.26 39.60 34.10
CA GLU A 621 53.99 40.22 34.50
C GLU A 621 53.05 40.43 33.30
N GLN A 622 53.57 40.93 32.18
CA GLN A 622 52.77 41.10 30.96
C GLN A 622 52.22 39.76 30.45
N ALA A 623 52.99 38.67 30.57
CA ALA A 623 52.53 37.33 30.21
C ALA A 623 51.45 36.83 31.18
N ALA A 624 51.63 37.03 32.50
CA ALA A 624 50.63 36.67 33.50
C ALA A 624 49.30 37.40 33.27
N VAL A 625 49.33 38.72 33.06
CA VAL A 625 48.13 39.52 32.76
C VAL A 625 47.44 39.05 31.49
N LYS A 626 48.20 38.71 30.44
CA LYS A 626 47.63 38.24 29.17
C LYS A 626 46.92 36.89 29.33
N ASN A 627 47.54 35.94 30.01
CA ASN A 627 46.97 34.60 30.23
C ASN A 627 45.71 34.62 31.10
N LEU A 628 45.52 35.67 31.91
CA LEU A 628 44.34 35.86 32.76
C LEU A 628 43.20 36.65 32.06
N SER A 629 43.46 37.18 30.86
CA SER A 629 42.48 37.96 30.08
C SER A 629 41.85 37.18 28.92
N GLN A 630 42.22 35.89 28.79
CA GLN A 630 41.67 34.90 27.86
C GLN A 630 40.92 33.86 28.68
#